data_AF-A4WKT9-F1
#
_entry.id   AF-A4WKT9-F1
#
_cell.length_a   1.000
_cell.length_b   1.000
_cell.length_c   1.000
_cell.angle_alpha   90.00
_cell.angle_beta   90.00
_cell.angle_gamma   90.00
#
_symmetry.space_group_name_H-M   'P 1'
#
loop_
_entity.id
_entity.type
_entity.pdbx_description
1 polymer ?
#
loop_
_entity_poly.entity_id
_entity_poly.type
_entity_poly.pdbx_seq_one_letter_code
_entity_poly.pdbx_strand_id
1 'polypeptide(L)'
;MYKPKVDPCIFLHAEPGDWTLLLGEEMVDELLRRFGHLVHDVSELVSFALENPEAFHLGLRGLSVGGRFKEEWLLYVESGYVEPRWRARWPPLAQGGYIDVRLQVSPCFLLTVLDKRRMYIWRYRASSIFHWVTTVPRRRPLEVFRRAFPPWLRELGREKGYVWVAWSKWRDRYHRHLAEWLYWLDTGRMAHIDLMLGRTGPLCGSPGCAKKGNAELLYEPS
;
A
#
# COMPACT_ATOMS: atom_id res chain seq x y z
N MET A 1 1.72 -9.49 -23.42
CA MET A 1 1.97 -9.84 -22.00
C MET A 1 2.63 -8.66 -21.35
N TYR A 2 2.02 -8.09 -20.32
CA TYR A 2 2.50 -6.90 -19.62
C TYR A 2 3.61 -7.25 -18.62
N LYS A 3 4.53 -6.31 -18.37
CA LYS A 3 5.67 -6.50 -17.45
C LYS A 3 5.79 -5.31 -16.48
N PRO A 4 4.79 -5.10 -15.61
CA PRO A 4 4.82 -4.01 -14.63
C PRO A 4 6.05 -4.13 -13.73
N LYS A 5 6.65 -2.98 -13.41
CA LYS A 5 7.82 -2.82 -12.53
C LYS A 5 7.43 -2.65 -11.06
N VAL A 6 6.16 -2.92 -10.72
CA VAL A 6 5.56 -2.74 -9.41
C VAL A 6 4.55 -3.84 -9.16
N ASP A 7 4.21 -4.09 -7.90
CA ASP A 7 3.12 -4.99 -7.51
C ASP A 7 1.73 -4.33 -7.68
N PRO A 8 0.63 -5.09 -7.53
CA PRO A 8 -0.73 -4.55 -7.67
C PRO A 8 -1.10 -3.41 -6.72
N CYS A 9 -0.30 -3.12 -5.69
CA CYS A 9 -0.60 -2.01 -4.77
C CYS A 9 -0.48 -0.63 -5.39
N ILE A 10 0.05 -0.52 -6.61
CA ILE A 10 -0.04 0.69 -7.43
C ILE A 10 -1.49 1.21 -7.54
N PHE A 11 -2.49 0.33 -7.45
CA PHE A 11 -3.92 0.71 -7.45
C PHE A 11 -4.38 1.47 -6.19
N LEU A 12 -3.54 1.56 -5.15
CA LEU A 12 -3.75 2.43 -4.00
C LEU A 12 -2.80 3.65 -3.96
N HIS A 13 -2.07 3.91 -5.06
CA HIS A 13 -1.06 4.96 -5.15
C HIS A 13 -1.57 6.16 -5.97
N ALA A 14 -1.83 7.28 -5.30
CA ALA A 14 -2.42 8.49 -5.87
C ALA A 14 -1.41 9.39 -6.63
N GLU A 15 -0.72 8.84 -7.63
CA GLU A 15 0.17 9.59 -8.53
C GLU A 15 0.05 9.06 -9.96
N PRO A 16 -0.70 9.72 -10.85
CA PRO A 16 -0.93 9.23 -12.22
C PRO A 16 0.36 9.02 -13.02
N GLY A 17 1.37 9.89 -12.85
CA GLY A 17 2.65 9.74 -13.56
C GLY A 17 3.36 8.43 -13.23
N ASP A 18 3.22 7.96 -11.99
CA ASP A 18 3.85 6.71 -11.53
C ASP A 18 3.16 5.48 -12.09
N TRP A 19 1.87 5.56 -12.40
CA TRP A 19 1.15 4.48 -13.07
C TRP A 19 1.72 4.25 -14.47
N THR A 20 1.85 5.30 -15.27
CA THR A 20 2.45 5.20 -16.61
C THR A 20 3.89 4.69 -16.54
N LEU A 21 4.69 5.22 -15.61
CA LEU A 21 6.09 4.84 -15.44
C LEU A 21 6.27 3.37 -15.03
N LEU A 22 5.43 2.88 -14.11
CA LEU A 22 5.63 1.57 -13.46
C LEU A 22 4.80 0.46 -14.08
N LEU A 23 3.60 0.74 -14.59
CA LEU A 23 2.81 -0.25 -15.33
C LEU A 23 3.29 -0.38 -16.79
N GLY A 24 3.82 0.72 -17.35
CA GLY A 24 4.16 0.84 -18.76
C GLY A 24 2.95 1.27 -19.59
N GLU A 25 3.22 2.03 -20.67
CA GLU A 25 2.20 2.63 -21.54
C GLU A 25 1.18 1.59 -22.04
N GLU A 26 1.64 0.46 -22.60
CA GLU A 26 0.76 -0.59 -23.13
C GLU A 26 -0.23 -1.13 -22.09
N MET A 27 0.18 -1.25 -20.83
CA MET A 27 -0.70 -1.73 -19.77
C MET A 27 -1.70 -0.67 -19.35
N VAL A 28 -1.27 0.60 -19.27
CA VAL A 28 -2.15 1.73 -18.97
C VAL A 28 -3.19 1.91 -20.08
N ASP A 29 -2.80 1.83 -21.34
CA ASP A 29 -3.72 1.93 -22.48
C ASP A 29 -4.78 0.81 -22.44
N GLU A 30 -4.38 -0.41 -22.10
CA GLU A 30 -5.32 -1.51 -21.92
C GLU A 30 -6.28 -1.26 -20.74
N LEU A 31 -5.80 -0.71 -19.62
CA LEU A 31 -6.67 -0.35 -18.51
C LEU A 31 -7.66 0.74 -18.92
N LEU A 32 -7.21 1.80 -19.60
CA LEU A 32 -8.09 2.84 -20.12
C LEU A 32 -9.13 2.26 -21.09
N ARG A 33 -8.73 1.35 -21.98
CA ARG A 33 -9.67 0.66 -22.88
C ARG A 33 -10.74 -0.12 -22.11
N ARG A 34 -10.36 -0.84 -21.06
CA ARG A 34 -11.28 -1.67 -20.26
C ARG A 34 -12.22 -0.83 -19.38
N PHE A 35 -11.70 0.26 -18.83
CA PHE A 35 -12.45 1.16 -17.96
C PHE A 35 -13.01 2.39 -18.70
N GLY A 36 -12.90 2.44 -20.03
CA GLY A 36 -13.23 3.63 -20.84
C GLY A 36 -14.69 4.10 -20.78
N HIS A 37 -15.58 3.28 -20.23
CA HIS A 37 -16.97 3.65 -19.94
C HIS A 37 -17.14 4.40 -18.61
N LEU A 38 -16.08 4.48 -17.80
CA LEU A 38 -16.04 5.10 -16.47
C LEU A 38 -15.00 6.22 -16.38
N VAL A 39 -13.94 6.16 -17.20
CA VAL A 39 -12.78 7.07 -17.14
C VAL A 39 -12.27 7.39 -18.53
N HIS A 40 -11.70 8.58 -18.71
CA HIS A 40 -11.20 9.08 -19.99
C HIS A 40 -9.67 9.22 -20.05
N ASP A 41 -9.02 9.37 -18.90
CA ASP A 41 -7.57 9.51 -18.80
C ASP A 41 -6.98 8.78 -17.59
N VAL A 42 -5.64 8.79 -17.48
CA VAL A 42 -4.92 8.11 -16.39
C VAL A 42 -5.27 8.70 -15.01
N SER A 43 -5.54 9.99 -14.92
CA SER A 43 -5.88 10.67 -13.67
C SER A 43 -7.24 10.21 -13.15
N GLU A 44 -8.23 10.11 -14.04
CA GLU A 44 -9.54 9.56 -13.74
C GLU A 44 -9.46 8.06 -13.40
N LEU A 45 -8.63 7.28 -14.11
CA LEU A 45 -8.38 5.87 -13.82
C LEU A 45 -7.81 5.66 -12.41
N VAL A 46 -6.81 6.46 -12.02
CA VAL A 46 -6.20 6.44 -10.68
C VAL A 46 -7.25 6.81 -9.63
N SER A 47 -8.02 7.87 -9.87
CA SER A 47 -9.08 8.31 -8.96
C SER A 47 -10.13 7.21 -8.77
N PHE A 48 -10.59 6.60 -9.86
CA PHE A 48 -11.57 5.51 -9.83
C PHE A 48 -11.07 4.31 -9.02
N ALA A 49 -9.81 3.90 -9.19
CA ALA A 49 -9.20 2.80 -8.43
C ALA A 49 -9.12 3.10 -6.92
N LEU A 50 -8.72 4.31 -6.55
CA LEU A 50 -8.66 4.75 -5.15
C LEU A 50 -10.05 4.80 -4.50
N GLU A 51 -11.06 5.20 -5.27
CA GLU A 51 -12.43 5.25 -4.80
C GLU A 51 -13.07 3.85 -4.70
N ASN A 52 -12.69 2.92 -5.57
CA ASN A 52 -13.33 1.60 -5.69
C ASN A 52 -12.32 0.44 -5.83
N PRO A 53 -11.40 0.26 -4.86
CA PRO A 53 -10.25 -0.65 -5.01
C PRO A 53 -10.63 -2.11 -5.22
N GLU A 54 -11.72 -2.58 -4.58
CA GLU A 54 -12.23 -3.93 -4.82
C GLU A 54 -12.79 -4.12 -6.23
N ALA A 55 -13.59 -3.16 -6.69
CA ALA A 55 -14.27 -3.26 -7.97
C ALA A 55 -13.27 -3.21 -9.12
N PHE A 56 -12.15 -2.51 -8.93
CA PHE A 56 -11.07 -2.41 -9.91
C PHE A 56 -10.54 -3.78 -10.35
N HIS A 57 -10.51 -4.78 -9.45
CA HIS A 57 -10.09 -6.13 -9.80
C HIS A 57 -10.92 -6.76 -10.95
N LEU A 58 -12.21 -6.43 -11.07
CA LEU A 58 -13.09 -7.03 -12.08
C LEU A 58 -12.62 -6.75 -13.51
N GLY A 59 -12.09 -5.55 -13.77
CA GLY A 59 -11.57 -5.17 -15.08
C GLY A 59 -10.24 -5.84 -15.42
N LEU A 60 -9.56 -6.49 -14.47
CA LEU A 60 -8.23 -7.05 -14.68
C LEU A 60 -8.25 -8.50 -15.17
N ARG A 61 -9.42 -9.16 -15.15
CA ARG A 61 -9.55 -10.58 -15.54
C ARG A 61 -9.01 -10.82 -16.95
N GLY A 62 -8.19 -11.86 -17.11
CA GLY A 62 -7.60 -12.23 -18.39
C GLY A 62 -6.41 -11.36 -18.83
N LEU A 63 -5.92 -10.43 -17.99
CA LEU A 63 -4.62 -9.79 -18.25
C LEU A 63 -3.50 -10.83 -18.12
N SER A 64 -2.68 -10.94 -19.16
CA SER A 64 -1.46 -11.76 -19.14
C SER A 64 -0.30 -10.91 -18.63
N VAL A 65 0.20 -11.25 -17.44
CA VAL A 65 1.26 -10.50 -16.75
C VAL A 65 2.50 -11.38 -16.53
N GLY A 66 3.68 -10.80 -16.71
CA GLY A 66 4.99 -11.41 -16.46
C GLY A 66 5.94 -10.46 -15.74
N GLY A 67 7.24 -10.80 -15.76
CA GLY A 67 8.28 -9.99 -15.12
C GLY A 67 8.45 -10.28 -13.63
N ARG A 68 9.12 -9.34 -12.94
CA ARG A 68 9.56 -9.48 -11.54
C ARG A 68 8.42 -9.72 -10.55
N PHE A 69 7.26 -9.08 -10.77
CA PHE A 69 6.09 -9.13 -9.89
C PHE A 69 5.01 -10.08 -10.41
N LYS A 70 5.37 -11.03 -11.28
CA LYS A 70 4.41 -11.92 -11.95
C LYS A 70 3.50 -12.63 -10.96
N GLU A 71 4.06 -13.16 -9.87
CA GLU A 71 3.30 -13.97 -8.90
C GLU A 71 2.27 -13.12 -8.16
N GLU A 72 2.64 -11.92 -7.73
CA GLU A 72 1.73 -10.99 -7.06
C GLU A 72 0.61 -10.53 -8.00
N TRP A 73 0.93 -10.28 -9.27
CA TRP A 73 -0.06 -9.92 -10.27
C TRP A 73 -1.00 -11.08 -10.61
N LEU A 74 -0.50 -12.29 -10.82
CA LEU A 74 -1.35 -13.45 -11.10
C LEU A 74 -2.28 -13.76 -9.93
N LEU A 75 -1.73 -13.76 -8.71
CA LEU A 75 -2.52 -13.97 -7.49
C LEU A 75 -3.64 -12.93 -7.37
N TYR A 76 -3.33 -11.67 -7.66
CA TYR A 76 -4.33 -10.61 -7.64
C TYR A 76 -5.35 -10.76 -8.78
N VAL A 77 -4.93 -10.90 -10.03
CA VAL A 77 -5.80 -10.97 -11.22
C VAL A 77 -6.72 -12.19 -11.22
N GLU A 78 -6.24 -13.33 -10.74
CA GLU A 78 -6.99 -14.60 -10.79
C GLU A 78 -7.95 -14.74 -9.60
N SER A 79 -7.54 -14.29 -8.41
CA SER A 79 -8.28 -14.55 -7.17
C SER A 79 -8.76 -13.30 -6.44
N GLY A 80 -8.39 -12.11 -6.91
CA GLY A 80 -8.61 -10.86 -6.20
C GLY A 80 -7.92 -10.82 -4.84
N TYR A 81 -6.83 -11.56 -4.63
CA TYR A 81 -6.13 -11.61 -3.34
C TYR A 81 -4.82 -10.86 -3.42
N VAL A 82 -4.58 -10.02 -2.42
CA VAL A 82 -3.29 -9.37 -2.18
C VAL A 82 -2.76 -9.89 -0.86
N GLU A 83 -1.47 -10.15 -0.73
CA GLU A 83 -0.93 -10.58 0.56
C GLU A 83 -1.00 -9.45 1.62
N PRO A 84 -1.32 -9.76 2.88
CA PRO A 84 -1.48 -8.76 3.94
C PRO A 84 -0.16 -8.16 4.44
N ARG A 85 1.00 -8.65 3.95
CA ARG A 85 2.33 -8.28 4.43
C ARG A 85 2.65 -6.82 4.11
N TRP A 86 3.54 -6.22 4.90
CA TRP A 86 4.18 -4.96 4.53
C TRP A 86 5.09 -5.15 3.32
N ARG A 87 5.29 -4.10 2.54
CA ARG A 87 6.08 -4.05 1.30
C ARG A 87 7.24 -3.08 1.38
N ALA A 88 7.06 -1.99 2.13
CA ALA A 88 8.06 -0.96 2.27
C ALA A 88 9.30 -1.51 2.99
N ARG A 89 10.45 -1.40 2.30
CA ARG A 89 11.77 -1.65 2.88
C ARG A 89 12.19 -0.42 3.67
N TRP A 90 11.69 -0.30 4.88
CA TRP A 90 11.99 0.82 5.78
C TRP A 90 13.49 0.86 6.09
N PRO A 91 14.18 2.01 5.87
CA PRO A 91 15.56 2.19 6.29
C PRO A 91 15.76 1.79 7.76
N PRO A 92 16.87 1.13 8.11
CA PRO A 92 17.11 0.68 9.47
C PRO A 92 17.23 1.86 10.45
N LEU A 93 16.68 1.68 11.65
CA LEU A 93 16.80 2.61 12.77
C LEU A 93 17.14 1.83 14.05
N ALA A 94 18.16 2.28 14.77
CA ALA A 94 18.69 1.56 15.94
C ALA A 94 17.68 1.44 17.08
N GLN A 95 16.81 2.44 17.28
CA GLN A 95 15.81 2.42 18.34
C GLN A 95 14.51 3.09 17.88
N GLY A 96 13.41 2.34 17.95
CA GLY A 96 12.05 2.89 17.90
C GLY A 96 11.41 2.94 19.29
N GLY A 97 10.25 3.57 19.39
CA GLY A 97 9.46 3.61 20.62
C GLY A 97 8.53 2.40 20.79
N TYR A 98 7.60 2.51 21.71
CA TYR A 98 6.52 1.56 21.91
C TYR A 98 5.18 2.21 21.53
N ILE A 99 4.33 1.47 20.82
CA ILE A 99 2.98 1.92 20.45
C ILE A 99 2.02 0.75 20.72
N ASP A 100 0.95 0.95 21.50
CA ASP A 100 0.01 -0.13 21.76
C ASP A 100 -1.08 -0.24 20.69
N VAL A 101 -0.68 -0.57 19.45
CA VAL A 101 -1.59 -0.69 18.31
C VAL A 101 -1.29 -1.95 17.51
N ARG A 102 -2.21 -2.93 17.56
CA ARG A 102 -2.11 -4.14 16.75
C ARG A 102 -2.65 -3.90 15.35
N LEU A 103 -1.74 -3.53 14.44
CA LEU A 103 -2.02 -3.42 13.02
C LEU A 103 -0.95 -4.16 12.20
N GLN A 104 -1.27 -5.39 11.78
CA GLN A 104 -0.36 -6.31 11.07
C GLN A 104 -0.89 -6.70 9.69
N VAL A 105 -1.53 -5.74 9.03
CA VAL A 105 -2.06 -5.84 7.68
C VAL A 105 -1.69 -4.56 6.97
N SER A 106 -1.14 -4.65 5.77
CA SER A 106 -0.78 -3.49 4.93
C SER A 106 -2.03 -2.83 4.35
N PRO A 107 -2.05 -1.50 4.10
CA PRO A 107 -3.16 -0.85 3.39
C PRO A 107 -3.43 -1.49 2.03
N CYS A 108 -2.42 -2.07 1.38
CA CYS A 108 -2.56 -2.91 0.18
C CYS A 108 -3.65 -3.98 0.25
N PHE A 109 -3.91 -4.52 1.44
CA PHE A 109 -4.91 -5.57 1.62
C PHE A 109 -6.36 -5.06 1.38
N LEU A 110 -6.56 -3.75 1.22
CA LEU A 110 -7.83 -3.17 0.81
C LEU A 110 -8.25 -3.57 -0.62
N LEU A 111 -7.28 -3.85 -1.49
CA LEU A 111 -7.52 -4.36 -2.85
C LEU A 111 -8.11 -5.76 -2.85
N THR A 112 -7.87 -6.54 -1.78
CA THR A 112 -8.35 -7.90 -1.69
C THR A 112 -9.88 -7.95 -1.75
N VAL A 113 -10.45 -8.70 -2.69
CA VAL A 113 -11.88 -9.04 -2.77
C VAL A 113 -12.24 -9.81 -1.50
N LEU A 114 -13.22 -9.34 -0.72
CA LEU A 114 -13.46 -9.89 0.62
C LEU A 114 -14.38 -11.12 0.58
N ASP A 115 -13.95 -12.16 1.29
CA ASP A 115 -14.76 -13.33 1.64
C ASP A 115 -14.66 -13.58 3.16
N LYS A 116 -15.35 -14.61 3.68
CA LYS A 116 -15.31 -14.95 5.11
C LYS A 116 -13.88 -15.20 5.63
N ARG A 117 -13.03 -15.84 4.84
CA ARG A 117 -11.64 -16.20 5.21
C ARG A 117 -10.74 -14.96 5.22
N ARG A 118 -10.86 -14.08 4.23
CA ARG A 118 -10.08 -12.85 4.11
C ARG A 118 -10.51 -11.81 5.14
N MET A 119 -11.80 -11.77 5.48
CA MET A 119 -12.31 -10.98 6.60
C MET A 119 -11.75 -11.47 7.95
N TYR A 120 -11.59 -12.78 8.12
CA TYR A 120 -10.94 -13.32 9.32
C TYR A 120 -9.49 -12.83 9.47
N ILE A 121 -8.74 -12.69 8.36
CA ILE A 121 -7.39 -12.11 8.38
C ILE A 121 -7.40 -10.69 8.94
N TRP A 122 -8.34 -9.84 8.47
CA TRP A 122 -8.50 -8.48 9.01
C TRP A 122 -8.77 -8.50 10.52
N ARG A 123 -9.79 -9.26 10.95
CA ARG A 123 -10.20 -9.30 12.37
C ARG A 123 -9.08 -9.82 13.28
N TYR A 124 -8.30 -10.79 12.81
CA TYR A 124 -7.24 -11.39 13.60
C TYR A 124 -5.94 -10.58 13.59
N ARG A 125 -5.51 -10.04 12.44
CA ARG A 125 -4.20 -9.38 12.28
C ARG A 125 -4.25 -7.87 12.44
N ALA A 126 -5.40 -7.25 12.28
CA ALA A 126 -5.60 -5.80 12.36
C ALA A 126 -6.79 -5.46 13.26
N SER A 127 -6.93 -6.15 14.39
CA SER A 127 -8.08 -5.96 15.30
C SER A 127 -8.25 -4.51 15.75
N SER A 128 -7.15 -3.75 15.91
CA SER A 128 -7.22 -2.35 16.34
C SER A 128 -8.01 -1.46 15.37
N ILE A 129 -8.01 -1.77 14.07
CA ILE A 129 -8.78 -1.01 13.08
C ILE A 129 -10.28 -1.03 13.38
N PHE A 130 -10.79 -2.13 13.94
CA PHE A 130 -12.21 -2.28 14.24
C PHE A 130 -12.66 -1.50 15.50
N HIS A 131 -11.76 -0.83 16.20
CA HIS A 131 -12.13 0.20 17.18
C HIS A 131 -12.49 1.54 16.51
N TRP A 132 -12.10 1.73 15.25
CA TRP A 132 -12.23 3.01 14.54
C TRP A 132 -13.22 2.93 13.39
N VAL A 133 -13.38 1.76 12.77
CA VAL A 133 -14.38 1.49 11.73
C VAL A 133 -15.17 0.23 12.06
N THR A 134 -16.45 0.20 11.70
CA THR A 134 -17.33 -0.96 11.95
C THR A 134 -17.09 -2.11 10.97
N THR A 135 -16.61 -1.80 9.76
CA THR A 135 -16.28 -2.76 8.71
C THR A 135 -15.16 -2.22 7.83
N VAL A 136 -14.52 -3.08 7.03
CA VAL A 136 -13.51 -2.67 6.06
C VAL A 136 -14.18 -1.88 4.92
N PRO A 137 -13.89 -0.58 4.74
CA PRO A 137 -14.56 0.24 3.74
C PRO A 137 -14.20 -0.23 2.32
N ARG A 138 -15.21 -0.34 1.46
CA ARG A 138 -15.05 -0.75 0.05
C ARG A 138 -15.10 0.42 -0.94
N ARG A 139 -15.71 1.53 -0.52
CA ARG A 139 -15.75 2.78 -1.25
C ARG A 139 -14.97 3.86 -0.50
N ARG A 140 -14.12 4.59 -1.20
CA ARG A 140 -13.30 5.70 -0.69
C ARG A 140 -12.60 5.35 0.64
N PRO A 141 -11.89 4.21 0.73
CA PRO A 141 -11.30 3.77 2.00
C PRO A 141 -10.31 4.78 2.56
N LEU A 142 -9.56 5.50 1.72
CA LEU A 142 -8.63 6.54 2.16
C LEU A 142 -9.36 7.64 2.96
N GLU A 143 -10.50 8.13 2.48
CA GLU A 143 -11.29 9.15 3.17
C GLU A 143 -11.86 8.62 4.49
N VAL A 144 -12.41 7.40 4.47
CA VAL A 144 -12.98 6.76 5.66
C VAL A 144 -11.91 6.61 6.74
N PHE A 145 -10.75 6.05 6.40
CA PHE A 145 -9.68 5.85 7.36
C PHE A 145 -9.02 7.17 7.79
N ARG A 146 -8.90 8.18 6.92
CA ARG A 146 -8.41 9.51 7.32
C ARG A 146 -9.26 10.15 8.42
N ARG A 147 -10.58 9.92 8.38
CA ARG A 147 -11.53 10.41 9.38
C ARG A 147 -11.56 9.56 10.65
N ALA A 148 -11.39 8.24 10.50
CA ALA A 148 -11.52 7.29 11.59
C ALA A 148 -10.23 7.09 12.40
N PHE A 149 -9.05 7.15 11.77
CA PHE A 149 -7.78 6.91 12.45
C PHE A 149 -7.55 7.93 13.58
N PRO A 150 -7.05 7.50 14.75
CA PRO A 150 -6.74 8.40 15.84
C PRO A 150 -5.81 9.53 15.41
N PRO A 151 -6.16 10.81 15.65
CA PRO A 151 -5.34 11.96 15.26
C PRO A 151 -3.90 11.87 15.79
N TRP A 152 -3.76 11.44 17.05
CA TRP A 152 -2.45 11.31 17.72
C TRP A 152 -1.50 10.34 17.01
N LEU A 153 -2.00 9.29 16.34
CA LEU A 153 -1.16 8.36 15.57
C LEU A 153 -0.57 9.04 14.33
N ARG A 154 -1.39 9.85 13.65
CA ARG A 154 -0.95 10.59 12.47
C ARG A 154 0.01 11.71 12.85
N GLU A 155 -0.25 12.40 13.95
CA GLU A 155 0.66 13.39 14.54
C GLU A 155 2.00 12.77 14.91
N LEU A 156 2.00 11.63 15.61
CA LEU A 156 3.20 10.88 15.95
C LEU A 156 4.02 10.50 14.70
N GLY A 157 3.34 10.04 13.64
CA GLY A 157 3.96 9.73 12.35
C GLY A 157 4.65 10.94 11.70
N ARG A 158 4.04 12.13 11.76
CA ARG A 158 4.63 13.37 11.23
C ARG A 158 5.77 13.89 12.08
N GLU A 159 5.64 13.85 13.41
CA GLU A 159 6.63 14.37 14.35
C GLU A 159 7.87 13.49 14.43
N LYS A 160 7.71 12.17 14.51
CA LYS A 160 8.82 11.21 14.63
C LYS A 160 9.28 10.67 13.27
N GLY A 161 8.45 10.76 12.25
CA GLY A 161 8.69 10.17 10.94
C GLY A 161 8.27 8.69 10.85
N TYR A 162 7.88 8.27 9.65
CA TYR A 162 7.36 6.92 9.41
C TYR A 162 8.41 5.82 9.57
N VAL A 163 9.70 6.14 9.34
CA VAL A 163 10.80 5.19 9.66
C VAL A 163 10.85 4.88 11.15
N TRP A 164 10.70 5.90 12.01
CA TRP A 164 10.65 5.68 13.45
C TRP A 164 9.46 4.82 13.84
N VAL A 165 8.29 5.08 13.25
CA VAL A 165 7.10 4.24 13.47
C VAL A 165 7.37 2.81 13.04
N ALA A 166 7.99 2.58 11.87
CA ALA A 166 8.25 1.24 11.35
C ALA A 166 9.12 0.38 12.29
N TRP A 167 10.03 1.01 13.03
CA TRP A 167 10.91 0.38 14.01
C TRP A 167 10.43 0.46 15.46
N SER A 168 9.30 1.12 15.71
CA SER A 168 8.59 1.02 16.98
C SER A 168 8.00 -0.38 17.18
N LYS A 169 7.75 -0.76 18.43
CA LYS A 169 7.28 -2.10 18.79
C LYS A 169 5.86 -2.10 19.37
N TRP A 170 5.13 -3.15 19.05
CA TRP A 170 4.01 -3.67 19.82
C TRP A 170 4.40 -5.06 20.32
N ARG A 171 4.59 -5.17 21.63
CA ARG A 171 5.19 -6.35 22.28
C ARG A 171 6.55 -6.68 21.62
N ASP A 172 6.67 -7.85 21.00
CA ASP A 172 7.87 -8.39 20.34
C ASP A 172 7.96 -8.03 18.84
N ARG A 173 6.98 -7.33 18.27
CA ARG A 173 6.86 -7.13 16.82
C ARG A 173 6.98 -5.66 16.41
N TYR A 174 7.58 -5.44 15.25
CA TYR A 174 7.76 -4.11 14.66
C TYR A 174 6.52 -3.61 13.90
N HIS A 175 6.34 -2.28 13.90
CA HIS A 175 5.19 -1.57 13.30
C HIS A 175 5.34 -1.21 11.82
N ARG A 176 5.97 -2.07 11.03
CA ARG A 176 6.18 -1.82 9.60
C ARG A 176 4.87 -1.59 8.82
N HIS A 177 3.80 -2.31 9.16
CA HIS A 177 2.48 -2.09 8.56
C HIS A 177 1.85 -0.77 9.02
N LEU A 178 1.92 -0.45 10.31
CA LEU A 178 1.40 0.82 10.83
C LEU A 178 2.08 2.02 10.16
N ALA A 179 3.39 1.94 9.93
CA ALA A 179 4.11 2.96 9.17
C ALA A 179 3.58 3.11 7.73
N GLU A 180 3.26 2.01 7.04
CA GLU A 180 2.64 2.07 5.71
C GLU A 180 1.26 2.72 5.75
N TRP A 181 0.46 2.39 6.77
CA TRP A 181 -0.85 3.02 6.97
C TRP A 181 -0.72 4.52 7.18
N LEU A 182 0.11 4.97 8.12
CA LEU A 182 0.26 6.40 8.39
C LEU A 182 0.78 7.16 7.18
N TYR A 183 1.74 6.57 6.45
CA TYR A 183 2.25 7.13 5.20
C TYR A 183 1.14 7.28 4.16
N TRP A 184 0.38 6.22 3.92
CA TRP A 184 -0.71 6.21 2.94
C TRP A 184 -1.84 7.17 3.33
N LEU A 185 -2.18 7.25 4.62
CA LEU A 185 -3.18 8.19 5.11
C LEU A 185 -2.74 9.64 4.94
N ASP A 186 -1.46 9.95 5.14
CA ASP A 186 -0.98 11.33 5.02
C ASP A 186 -0.77 11.75 3.56
N THR A 187 -0.31 10.84 2.70
CA THR A 187 0.09 11.18 1.32
C THR A 187 -0.90 10.73 0.25
N GLY A 188 -1.75 9.73 0.52
CA GLY A 188 -2.50 9.00 -0.50
C GLY A 188 -1.64 8.10 -1.39
N ARG A 189 -0.33 8.01 -1.11
CA ARG A 189 0.65 7.26 -1.89
C ARG A 189 1.15 6.07 -1.11
N MET A 190 1.59 5.04 -1.82
CA MET A 190 2.15 3.83 -1.21
C MET A 190 3.65 3.98 -0.94
N ALA A 191 4.05 3.77 0.32
CA ALA A 191 5.43 4.00 0.78
C ALA A 191 6.49 3.19 0.02
N HIS A 192 6.20 1.94 -0.34
CA HIS A 192 7.16 1.08 -1.06
C HIS A 192 7.40 1.55 -2.50
N ILE A 193 6.39 2.16 -3.12
CA ILE A 193 6.49 2.72 -4.47
C ILE A 193 7.32 4.00 -4.44
N ASP A 194 7.04 4.91 -3.51
CA ASP A 194 7.83 6.13 -3.35
C ASP A 194 9.29 5.80 -3.00
N LEU A 195 9.54 4.79 -2.15
CA LEU A 195 10.89 4.27 -1.87
C LEU A 195 11.57 3.73 -3.13
N MET A 196 10.87 2.93 -3.93
CA MET A 196 11.38 2.37 -5.18
C MET A 196 11.75 3.46 -6.19
N LEU A 197 11.00 4.56 -6.21
CA LEU A 197 11.26 5.75 -7.02
C LEU A 197 12.28 6.72 -6.40
N GLY A 198 12.89 6.37 -5.26
CA GLY A 198 13.89 7.20 -4.59
C GLY A 198 13.34 8.41 -3.84
N ARG A 199 12.02 8.53 -3.67
CA ARG A 199 11.35 9.61 -2.97
C ARG A 199 11.40 9.39 -1.46
N THR A 200 12.45 9.88 -0.83
CA THR A 200 12.69 9.70 0.61
C THR A 200 12.21 10.84 1.49
N GLY A 201 11.81 11.97 0.91
CA GLY A 201 11.43 13.20 1.62
C GLY A 201 10.39 12.99 2.73
N PRO A 202 9.20 12.42 2.44
CA PRO A 202 8.16 12.26 3.45
C PRO A 202 8.48 11.18 4.50
N LEU A 203 9.48 10.31 4.29
CA LEU A 203 9.74 9.14 5.13
C LEU A 203 10.49 9.48 6.43
N CYS A 204 11.31 10.52 6.41
CA CYS A 204 12.26 10.86 7.47
C CYS A 204 11.91 12.21 8.10
N GLY A 205 11.22 12.21 9.24
CA GLY A 205 11.03 13.40 10.09
C GLY A 205 12.07 13.55 11.21
N SER A 206 12.79 12.47 11.57
CA SER A 206 13.73 12.46 12.70
C SER A 206 15.21 12.69 12.32
N PRO A 207 16.00 13.40 13.15
CA PRO A 207 17.46 13.38 13.09
C PRO A 207 17.94 11.94 13.36
N GLY A 208 18.70 11.35 12.44
CA GLY A 208 19.18 9.97 12.55
C GLY A 208 18.56 8.98 11.56
N CYS A 209 17.62 9.43 10.71
CA CYS A 209 17.26 8.67 9.50
C CYS A 209 18.51 8.57 8.61
N ALA A 210 19.09 7.38 8.45
CA ALA A 210 20.24 7.19 7.56
C ALA A 210 19.82 7.53 6.12
N LYS A 211 20.19 8.73 5.65
CA LYS A 211 20.05 9.11 4.24
C LYS A 211 21.06 8.27 3.45
N LYS A 212 20.57 7.21 2.81
CA LYS A 212 21.30 6.29 1.91
C LYS A 212 22.51 5.58 2.57
N GLY A 213 22.27 4.36 3.04
CA GLY A 213 23.27 3.32 2.85
C GLY A 213 23.07 2.71 1.46
N ASN A 214 24.14 2.57 0.69
CA ASN A 214 24.18 1.83 -0.58
C ASN A 214 23.81 0.36 -0.36
N ALA A 215 22.53 0.07 -0.13
CA ALA A 215 22.03 -1.29 -0.19
C ALA A 215 21.87 -1.62 -1.66
N GLU A 216 22.89 -2.28 -2.21
CA GLU A 216 22.76 -3.13 -3.38
C GLU A 216 21.40 -3.83 -3.34
N LEU A 217 20.76 -3.88 -4.51
CA LEU A 217 19.53 -4.61 -4.79
C LEU A 217 19.73 -6.10 -4.51
N LEU A 218 19.81 -6.49 -3.24
CA LEU A 218 19.73 -7.86 -2.82
C LEU A 218 18.26 -8.15 -2.55
N TYR A 219 17.68 -8.84 -3.52
CA TYR A 219 16.57 -9.73 -3.29
C TYR A 219 16.99 -10.72 -2.20
N GLU A 220 16.30 -10.73 -1.07
CA GLU A 220 16.18 -11.97 -0.31
C GLU A 220 14.99 -12.72 -0.93
N PRO A 221 15.21 -13.83 -1.64
CA PRO A 221 14.19 -14.85 -1.75
C PRO A 221 13.98 -15.48 -0.37
N SER A 222 12.74 -15.94 -0.16
CA SER A 222 12.25 -16.73 0.97
C SER A 222 13.20 -17.79 1.50
#